data_AF-A0A7C4LX08-F1
#
_entry.id   AF-A0A7C4LX08-F1
#
_cell.length_a   1.000
_cell.length_b   1.000
_cell.length_c   1.000
_cell.angle_alpha   90.00
_cell.angle_beta   90.00
_cell.angle_gamma   90.00
#
_symmetry.space_group_name_H-M   'P 1'
#
loop_
_entity.id
_entity.type
_entity.pdbx_description
1 polymer ?
#
loop_
_entity_poly.entity_id
_entity_poly.type
_entity_poly.pdbx_seq_one_letter_code
_entity_poly.pdbx_strand_id
1 'polypeptide(L)'
;MMSFGMRLSPQLAQRLETRLTQKQKLAVANQIAGLRIALVSALWGVKYEPQAKCPKCDRKLTPLEILKGFNDDPQDRTTQCPNRRCKYRFPANLNSGGIQLQMYCPTQTLAALSGKQDVSPQEIQKWNPSLYHSAIVNFGSLQNAFRKNDVDYKHEDALPWLERVLPFLGKLSDKMIGEVVGASPKTIGGIRRSYKIPAFKKSAVKVD
;
A
#
# COMPACT_ATOMS: atom_id res chain seq x y z
N MET A 1 47.44 31.48 20.19
CA MET A 1 46.54 30.31 19.97
C MET A 1 45.16 30.82 19.62
N MET A 2 44.78 30.82 18.34
CA MET A 2 43.40 31.19 17.93
C MET A 2 42.55 29.92 17.91
N SER A 3 41.57 29.84 18.82
CA SER A 3 40.58 28.76 18.86
C SER A 3 39.50 29.06 17.83
N PHE A 4 39.52 28.35 16.70
CA PHE A 4 38.44 28.38 15.70
C PHE A 4 37.28 27.52 16.19
N GLY A 5 36.39 28.11 16.98
CA GLY A 5 35.09 27.51 17.29
C GLY A 5 34.19 27.53 16.06
N MET A 6 34.16 26.43 15.29
CA MET A 6 33.16 26.25 14.24
C MET A 6 31.76 26.16 14.89
N ARG A 7 31.02 27.27 14.88
CA ARG A 7 29.58 27.27 15.14
C ARG A 7 28.92 26.58 13.95
N LEU A 8 28.53 25.32 14.14
CA LEU A 8 27.59 24.64 13.24
C LEU A 8 26.36 25.54 13.07
N SER A 9 26.00 25.86 11.82
CA SER A 9 24.82 26.66 11.57
C SER A 9 23.58 25.95 12.14
N PRO A 10 22.61 26.66 12.75
CA PRO A 10 21.39 26.05 13.29
C PRO A 10 20.66 25.19 12.26
N GLN A 11 20.78 25.53 10.98
CA GLN A 11 20.22 24.78 9.85
C GLN A 11 20.87 23.40 9.65
N LEU A 12 22.17 23.25 9.93
CA LEU A 12 22.87 21.96 9.88
C LEU A 12 22.53 21.08 11.08
N ALA A 13 22.43 21.67 12.28
CA ALA A 13 21.96 20.99 13.48
C ALA A 13 20.51 20.49 13.32
N GLN A 14 19.62 21.34 12.79
CA GLN A 14 18.21 21.00 12.54
C GLN A 14 18.02 19.92 11.45
N ARG A 15 18.93 19.87 10.46
CA ARG A 15 18.97 18.78 9.46
C ARG A 15 19.48 17.46 10.04
N LEU A 16 20.36 17.51 11.04
CA LEU A 16 20.89 16.32 11.73
C LEU A 16 19.88 15.73 12.73
N GLU A 17 19.04 16.56 13.35
CA GLU A 17 18.04 16.16 14.35
C GLU A 17 16.86 15.32 13.84
N THR A 18 16.65 15.21 12.51
CA THR A 18 15.50 14.52 11.93
C THR A 18 15.83 13.14 11.34
N ARG A 19 16.87 12.47 11.83
CA ARG A 19 17.08 11.05 11.52
C ARG A 19 16.21 10.17 12.42
N LEU A 20 15.04 9.80 11.89
CA LEU A 20 14.19 8.78 12.52
C LEU A 20 14.98 7.50 12.81
N THR A 21 14.78 6.93 13.99
CA THR A 21 15.31 5.60 14.33
C THR A 21 14.72 4.53 13.40
N GLN A 22 15.35 3.35 13.30
CA GLN A 22 14.79 2.26 12.50
C GLN A 22 13.39 1.84 12.96
N LYS A 23 13.14 1.84 14.28
CA LYS A 23 11.83 1.54 14.87
C LYS A 23 10.77 2.56 14.43
N GLN A 24 11.10 3.86 14.50
CA GLN A 24 10.19 4.92 14.04
C GLN A 24 9.93 4.85 12.53
N LYS A 25 10.97 4.57 11.72
CA LYS A 25 10.81 4.38 10.27
C LYS A 25 9.83 3.24 9.95
N LEU A 26 9.91 2.13 10.68
CA LEU A 26 9.02 0.99 10.51
C LEU A 26 7.59 1.34 10.92
N ALA A 27 7.39 2.03 12.04
CA ALA A 27 6.07 2.46 12.49
C ALA A 27 5.39 3.41 11.49
N VAL A 28 6.12 4.42 10.99
CA VAL A 28 5.64 5.31 9.93
C VAL A 28 5.27 4.52 8.68
N ALA A 29 6.08 3.54 8.28
CA ALA A 29 5.78 2.70 7.12
C ALA A 29 4.52 1.84 7.31
N ASN A 30 4.32 1.28 8.51
CA ASN A 30 3.10 0.53 8.86
C ASN A 30 1.85 1.42 8.79
N GLN A 31 1.93 2.64 9.33
CA GLN A 31 0.83 3.58 9.31
C GLN A 31 0.48 4.02 7.88
N ILE A 32 1.48 4.30 7.04
CA ILE A 32 1.27 4.61 5.62
C ILE A 32 0.61 3.43 4.89
N ALA A 33 1.07 2.20 5.15
CA ALA A 33 0.45 1.00 4.57
C ALA A 33 -1.01 0.84 5.00
N GLY A 34 -1.32 1.08 6.28
CA GLY A 34 -2.69 1.06 6.81
C GLY A 34 -3.58 2.13 6.16
N LEU A 35 -3.10 3.37 6.05
CA LEU A 35 -3.82 4.44 5.37
C LEU A 35 -4.07 4.14 3.88
N ARG A 36 -3.11 3.50 3.21
CA ARG A 36 -3.28 3.08 1.81
C ARG A 36 -4.41 2.04 1.68
N ILE A 37 -4.45 1.04 2.55
CA ILE A 37 -5.53 0.03 2.57
C ILE A 37 -6.87 0.67 2.91
N ALA A 38 -6.89 1.63 3.83
CA ALA A 38 -8.09 2.40 4.16
C ALA A 38 -8.60 3.23 2.99
N LEU A 39 -7.70 3.84 2.20
CA LEU A 39 -8.06 4.55 0.97
C LEU A 39 -8.72 3.59 -0.03
N VAL A 40 -8.11 2.44 -0.30
CA VAL A 40 -8.71 1.42 -1.17
C VAL A 40 -10.08 0.97 -0.64
N SER A 41 -10.20 0.77 0.67
CA SER A 41 -11.47 0.38 1.29
C SER A 41 -12.56 1.44 1.08
N ALA A 42 -12.22 2.72 1.25
CA ALA A 42 -13.13 3.84 1.00
C ALA A 42 -13.55 3.91 -0.47
N LEU A 43 -12.60 3.71 -1.40
CA LEU A 43 -12.84 3.74 -2.85
C LEU A 43 -13.78 2.66 -3.34
N TRP A 44 -13.83 1.51 -2.68
CA TRP A 44 -14.63 0.37 -3.10
C TRP A 44 -15.84 0.10 -2.21
N GLY A 45 -15.99 0.82 -1.09
CA GLY A 45 -17.07 0.58 -0.14
C GLY A 45 -16.96 -0.78 0.57
N VAL A 46 -15.77 -1.40 0.57
CA VAL A 46 -15.51 -2.72 1.14
C VAL A 46 -14.35 -2.61 2.11
N LYS A 47 -14.47 -3.18 3.30
CA LYS A 47 -13.39 -3.22 4.28
C LYS A 47 -12.36 -4.28 3.88
N TYR A 48 -11.12 -3.85 3.66
CA TYR A 48 -9.99 -4.75 3.38
C TYR A 48 -9.05 -4.86 4.57
N GLU A 49 -8.74 -6.08 4.98
CA GLU A 49 -7.78 -6.34 6.06
C GLU A 49 -6.86 -7.53 5.73
N PRO A 50 -5.60 -7.29 5.38
CA PRO A 50 -4.59 -8.34 5.32
C PRO A 50 -4.39 -8.98 6.70
N GLN A 51 -4.43 -10.30 6.76
CA GLN A 51 -4.32 -11.08 7.99
C GLN A 51 -3.36 -12.25 7.79
N ALA A 52 -2.42 -12.38 8.72
CA ALA A 52 -1.55 -13.54 8.77
C ALA A 52 -1.09 -13.75 10.22
N LYS A 53 -1.17 -15.00 10.69
CA LYS A 53 -0.64 -15.44 11.98
C LYS A 53 0.32 -16.59 11.70
N CYS A 54 1.57 -16.46 12.12
CA CYS A 54 2.56 -17.50 11.89
C CYS A 54 2.20 -18.76 12.69
N PRO A 55 2.03 -19.94 12.06
CA PRO A 55 1.62 -21.15 12.77
C PRO A 55 2.73 -21.78 13.63
N LYS A 56 3.98 -21.31 13.50
CA LYS A 56 5.13 -21.84 14.24
C LYS A 56 5.50 -21.05 15.49
N CYS A 57 5.20 -19.75 15.52
CA CYS A 57 5.58 -18.88 16.65
C CYS A 57 4.44 -17.96 17.11
N ASP A 58 3.23 -18.22 16.63
CA ASP A 58 1.98 -17.50 16.92
C ASP A 58 1.96 -15.99 16.68
N ARG A 59 3.05 -15.44 16.14
CA ARG A 59 3.15 -14.01 15.86
C ARG A 59 2.15 -13.58 14.80
N LYS A 60 1.30 -12.61 15.14
CA LYS A 60 0.46 -11.88 14.18
C LYS A 60 1.33 -10.89 13.39
N LEU A 61 1.20 -10.90 12.08
CA LEU A 61 1.94 -9.99 11.19
C LEU A 61 1.10 -8.74 10.91
N THR A 62 1.79 -7.60 10.78
CA THR A 62 1.20 -6.37 10.25
C THR A 62 1.02 -6.46 8.73
N PRO A 63 0.15 -5.65 8.10
CA PRO A 63 -0.01 -5.63 6.64
C PRO A 63 1.31 -5.42 5.89
N LEU A 64 2.19 -4.55 6.39
CA LEU A 64 3.50 -4.32 5.78
C LEU A 64 4.41 -5.55 5.88
N GLU A 65 4.39 -6.26 7.01
CA GLU A 65 5.17 -7.49 7.19
C GLU A 65 4.67 -8.62 6.29
N ILE A 66 3.36 -8.73 6.08
CA ILE A 66 2.77 -9.66 5.11
C ILE A 66 3.29 -9.33 3.71
N LEU A 67 3.12 -8.08 3.27
CA LEU A 67 3.55 -7.64 1.95
C LEU A 67 5.05 -7.83 1.70
N LYS A 68 5.88 -7.59 2.72
CA LYS A 68 7.34 -7.81 2.64
C LYS A 68 7.78 -9.27 2.77
N GLY A 69 6.91 -10.14 3.27
CA GLY A 69 7.23 -11.55 3.48
C GLY A 69 7.05 -12.39 2.22
N PHE A 70 6.25 -11.93 1.27
CA PHE A 70 6.21 -12.49 -0.08
C PHE A 70 7.55 -12.34 -0.79
N ASN A 71 7.85 -13.27 -1.69
CA ASN A 71 8.97 -13.19 -2.61
C ASN A 71 8.46 -12.83 -4.02
N ASP A 72 9.39 -12.70 -4.96
CA ASP A 72 9.09 -12.37 -6.36
C ASP A 72 8.75 -13.60 -7.22
N ASP A 73 8.50 -14.76 -6.59
CA ASP A 73 8.08 -15.97 -7.29
C ASP A 73 6.54 -15.96 -7.46
N PRO A 74 6.02 -15.93 -8.71
CA PRO A 74 4.58 -15.97 -8.97
C PRO A 74 3.88 -17.25 -8.49
N GLN A 75 4.61 -18.34 -8.31
CA GLN A 75 4.07 -19.63 -7.88
C GLN A 75 4.06 -19.79 -6.36
N ASP A 76 4.91 -19.04 -5.64
CA ASP A 76 5.00 -19.14 -4.19
C ASP A 76 3.98 -18.24 -3.48
N ARG A 77 2.77 -18.75 -3.25
CA ARG A 77 1.66 -18.03 -2.61
C ARG A 77 1.77 -17.85 -1.09
N THR A 78 2.98 -17.86 -0.55
CA THR A 78 3.23 -17.77 0.89
C THR A 78 3.97 -16.50 1.30
N THR A 79 3.77 -16.08 2.54
CA THR A 79 4.53 -15.02 3.20
C THR A 79 5.50 -15.62 4.22
N GLN A 80 6.70 -15.04 4.32
CA GLN A 80 7.68 -15.41 5.33
C GLN A 80 7.42 -14.71 6.67
N CYS A 81 7.55 -15.45 7.78
CA CYS A 81 7.58 -14.86 9.11
C CYS A 81 8.81 -13.92 9.28
N PRO A 82 8.62 -12.65 9.71
CA PRO A 82 9.73 -11.71 9.88
C PRO A 82 10.64 -12.04 11.08
N ASN A 83 10.21 -12.93 11.98
CA ASN A 83 11.05 -13.40 13.09
C ASN A 83 12.28 -14.14 12.55
N ARG A 84 13.47 -13.61 12.85
CA ARG A 84 14.77 -14.13 12.37
C ARG A 84 15.03 -15.58 12.76
N ARG A 85 14.49 -16.05 13.88
CA ARG A 85 14.65 -17.44 14.33
C ARG A 85 13.62 -18.40 13.72
N CYS A 86 12.49 -17.89 13.23
CA CYS A 86 11.41 -18.74 12.72
C CYS A 86 11.49 -18.89 11.19
N LYS A 87 11.44 -17.77 10.45
CA LYS A 87 11.50 -17.73 8.97
C LYS A 87 10.54 -18.68 8.23
N TYR A 88 9.57 -19.28 8.92
CA TYR A 88 8.58 -20.18 8.33
C TYR A 88 7.72 -19.43 7.31
N ARG A 89 7.44 -20.09 6.19
CA ARG A 89 6.59 -19.58 5.11
C ARG A 89 5.19 -20.20 5.21
N PHE A 90 4.15 -19.39 5.08
CA PHE A 90 2.75 -19.80 5.26
C PHE A 90 1.81 -18.89 4.45
N PRO A 91 0.60 -19.34 4.09
CA PRO A 91 -0.34 -18.50 3.34
C PRO A 91 -0.79 -17.28 4.15
N ALA A 92 -1.00 -16.16 3.47
CA ALA A 92 -1.65 -14.98 4.02
C ALA A 92 -3.09 -14.88 3.49
N ASN A 93 -3.97 -14.29 4.30
CA ASN A 93 -5.36 -14.11 3.94
C ASN A 93 -5.70 -12.62 3.82
N LEU A 94 -6.73 -12.31 3.05
CA LEU A 94 -7.34 -11.00 2.94
C LEU A 94 -8.78 -11.14 3.38
N ASN A 95 -9.17 -10.43 4.45
CA ASN A 95 -10.57 -10.27 4.78
C ASN A 95 -11.16 -9.14 3.93
N SER A 96 -12.21 -9.44 3.18
CA SER A 96 -12.92 -8.52 2.28
C SER A 96 -14.40 -8.55 2.65
N GLY A 97 -14.89 -7.52 3.33
CA GLY A 97 -16.31 -7.42 3.69
C GLY A 97 -16.84 -8.58 4.55
N GLY A 98 -15.97 -9.24 5.33
CA GLY A 98 -16.32 -10.40 6.16
C GLY A 98 -15.99 -11.76 5.52
N ILE A 99 -15.57 -11.78 4.25
CA ILE A 99 -15.16 -13.00 3.55
C ILE A 99 -13.64 -13.12 3.64
N GLN A 100 -13.15 -14.28 4.10
CA GLN A 100 -11.73 -14.58 4.12
C GLN A 100 -11.29 -15.19 2.79
N LEU A 101 -10.36 -14.52 2.11
CA LEU A 101 -9.80 -14.91 0.82
C LEU A 101 -8.30 -15.15 0.95
N GLN A 102 -7.72 -15.90 0.01
CA GLN A 102 -6.26 -15.97 -0.08
C GLN A 102 -5.74 -14.63 -0.58
N MET A 103 -4.71 -14.08 0.07
CA MET A 103 -4.06 -12.86 -0.39
C MET A 103 -2.95 -13.19 -1.37
N TYR A 104 -2.95 -12.54 -2.53
CA TYR A 104 -1.83 -12.56 -3.47
C TYR A 104 -0.97 -11.31 -3.31
N CYS A 105 0.34 -11.48 -3.49
CA CYS A 105 1.26 -10.36 -3.59
C CYS A 105 1.11 -9.65 -4.96
N PRO A 106 1.71 -8.45 -5.14
CA PRO A 106 1.70 -7.77 -6.42
C PRO A 106 2.16 -8.67 -7.59
N THR A 107 3.30 -9.35 -7.46
CA THR A 107 3.87 -10.20 -8.51
C THR A 107 2.95 -11.36 -8.90
N GLN A 108 2.39 -12.05 -7.91
CA GLN A 108 1.42 -13.13 -8.13
C GLN A 108 0.13 -12.64 -8.79
N THR A 109 -0.37 -11.49 -8.34
CA THR A 109 -1.58 -10.87 -8.90
C THR A 109 -1.37 -10.56 -10.38
N LEU A 110 -0.25 -9.93 -10.73
CA LEU A 110 0.08 -9.57 -12.10
C LEU A 110 0.25 -10.80 -13.00
N ALA A 111 0.97 -11.82 -12.52
CA ALA A 111 1.12 -13.07 -13.25
C ALA A 111 -0.22 -13.77 -13.49
N ALA A 112 -1.10 -13.79 -12.47
CA ALA A 112 -2.41 -14.40 -12.56
C ALA A 112 -3.37 -13.62 -13.48
N LEU A 113 -3.21 -12.30 -13.62
CA LEU A 113 -3.98 -11.47 -14.56
C LEU A 113 -3.49 -11.57 -16.02
N SER A 114 -2.30 -12.11 -16.26
CA SER A 114 -1.77 -12.25 -17.62
C SER A 114 -2.73 -13.02 -18.53
N GLY A 115 -2.96 -12.48 -19.73
CA GLY A 115 -3.87 -13.02 -20.74
C GLY A 115 -5.37 -12.90 -20.44
N LYS A 116 -5.77 -12.06 -19.48
CA LYS A 116 -7.18 -11.90 -19.05
C LYS A 116 -7.75 -10.52 -19.33
N GLN A 117 -7.15 -9.79 -20.28
CA GLN A 117 -7.57 -8.42 -20.60
C GLN A 117 -8.98 -8.32 -21.16
N ASP A 118 -9.49 -9.40 -21.75
CA ASP A 118 -10.82 -9.48 -22.34
C ASP A 118 -11.88 -10.01 -21.37
N VAL A 119 -11.50 -10.27 -20.11
CA VAL A 119 -12.40 -10.81 -19.07
C VAL A 119 -12.92 -9.67 -18.21
N SER A 120 -14.23 -9.62 -18.00
CA SER A 120 -14.86 -8.57 -17.20
C SER A 120 -14.52 -8.67 -15.70
N PRO A 121 -14.60 -7.57 -14.94
CA PRO A 121 -14.38 -7.57 -13.49
C PRO A 121 -15.26 -8.59 -12.75
N GLN A 122 -16.52 -8.71 -13.15
CA GLN A 122 -17.51 -9.61 -12.55
C GLN A 122 -17.15 -11.08 -12.79
N GLU A 123 -16.66 -11.41 -13.99
CA GLU A 123 -16.20 -12.76 -14.30
C GLU A 123 -14.93 -13.12 -13.53
N ILE A 124 -13.97 -12.20 -13.42
CA ILE A 124 -12.76 -12.40 -12.59
C ILE A 124 -13.18 -12.61 -11.13
N GLN A 125 -14.09 -11.80 -10.60
CA GLN A 125 -14.56 -11.92 -9.23
C GLN A 125 -15.28 -13.25 -8.97
N LYS A 126 -16.10 -13.71 -9.92
CA LYS A 126 -16.82 -14.98 -9.82
C LYS A 126 -15.89 -16.18 -9.89
N TRP A 127 -14.95 -16.19 -10.83
CA TRP A 127 -14.03 -17.30 -11.04
C TRP A 127 -12.91 -17.35 -9.99
N ASN A 128 -12.37 -16.19 -9.62
CA ASN A 128 -11.27 -16.07 -8.67
C ASN A 128 -11.40 -14.80 -7.81
N PRO A 129 -12.22 -14.82 -6.75
CA PRO A 129 -12.41 -13.66 -5.88
C PRO A 129 -11.12 -13.23 -5.17
N SER A 130 -10.24 -14.18 -4.84
CA SER A 130 -8.91 -13.90 -4.27
C SER A 130 -8.07 -13.02 -5.19
N LEU A 131 -8.06 -13.32 -6.50
CA LEU A 131 -7.36 -12.51 -7.50
C LEU A 131 -7.96 -11.11 -7.63
N TYR A 132 -9.28 -11.03 -7.76
CA TYR A 132 -10.00 -9.76 -7.89
C TYR A 132 -9.70 -8.81 -6.73
N HIS A 133 -9.91 -9.28 -5.49
CA HIS A 133 -9.70 -8.45 -4.31
C HIS A 133 -8.22 -8.16 -4.05
N SER A 134 -7.31 -9.09 -4.39
CA SER A 134 -5.87 -8.82 -4.31
C SER A 134 -5.43 -7.76 -5.31
N ALA A 135 -6.00 -7.73 -6.52
CA ALA A 135 -5.74 -6.68 -7.50
C ALA A 135 -6.16 -5.30 -6.98
N ILE A 136 -7.36 -5.21 -6.42
CA ILE A 136 -7.85 -3.97 -5.79
C ILE A 136 -6.93 -3.51 -4.65
N VAL A 137 -6.56 -4.41 -3.73
CA VAL A 137 -5.70 -4.04 -2.59
C VAL A 137 -4.29 -3.65 -3.05
N ASN A 138 -3.71 -4.36 -4.01
CA ASN A 138 -2.35 -4.11 -4.46
C ASN A 138 -2.22 -2.93 -5.41
N PHE A 139 -3.22 -2.64 -6.24
CA PHE A 139 -3.13 -1.67 -7.35
C PHE A 139 -4.22 -0.59 -7.33
N GLY A 140 -5.20 -0.69 -6.44
CA GLY A 140 -6.34 0.23 -6.35
C GLY A 140 -7.49 -0.12 -7.29
N SER A 141 -7.21 -0.74 -8.44
CA SER A 141 -8.19 -1.20 -9.42
C SER A 141 -7.63 -2.30 -10.32
N LEU A 142 -8.49 -3.00 -11.07
CA LEU A 142 -8.04 -3.96 -12.09
C LEU A 142 -7.34 -3.23 -13.23
N GLN A 143 -7.86 -2.09 -13.67
CA GLN A 143 -7.26 -1.27 -14.71
C GLN A 143 -5.83 -0.88 -14.36
N ASN A 144 -5.57 -0.48 -13.11
CA ASN A 144 -4.21 -0.17 -12.66
C ASN A 144 -3.31 -1.41 -12.63
N ALA A 145 -3.85 -2.59 -12.28
CA ALA A 145 -3.11 -3.85 -12.30
C ALA A 145 -2.73 -4.25 -13.74
N PHE A 146 -3.67 -4.20 -14.69
CA PHE A 146 -3.39 -4.47 -16.11
C PHE A 146 -2.41 -3.46 -16.71
N ARG A 147 -2.54 -2.17 -16.35
CA ARG A 147 -1.57 -1.15 -16.76
C ARG A 147 -0.15 -1.44 -16.27
N LYS A 148 0.00 -2.12 -15.12
CA LYS A 148 1.32 -2.57 -14.62
C LYS A 148 1.91 -3.75 -15.41
N ASN A 149 1.09 -4.46 -16.17
CA ASN A 149 1.50 -5.46 -17.15
C ASN A 149 1.63 -4.87 -18.57
N ASP A 150 1.60 -3.54 -18.72
CA ASP A 150 1.58 -2.86 -20.01
C ASP A 150 0.40 -3.25 -20.91
N VAL A 151 -0.74 -3.58 -20.30
CA VAL A 151 -1.98 -3.94 -20.99
C VAL A 151 -3.06 -2.89 -20.73
N ASP A 152 -3.75 -2.49 -21.80
CA ASP A 152 -4.93 -1.62 -21.71
C ASP A 152 -6.17 -2.45 -21.36
N TYR A 153 -6.87 -2.06 -20.28
CA TYR A 153 -8.04 -2.76 -19.77
C TYR A 153 -9.25 -1.84 -19.78
N LYS A 154 -10.23 -2.19 -20.61
CA LYS A 154 -11.36 -1.31 -20.97
C LYS A 154 -12.68 -1.66 -20.27
N HIS A 155 -12.69 -2.67 -19.42
CA HIS A 155 -13.92 -3.16 -18.78
C HIS A 155 -14.28 -2.44 -17.48
N GLU A 156 -13.45 -1.50 -17.01
CA GLU A 156 -13.65 -0.83 -15.72
C GLU A 156 -13.95 0.66 -15.93
N ASP A 157 -15.12 1.09 -15.45
CA ASP A 157 -15.50 2.49 -15.45
C ASP A 157 -14.68 3.30 -14.44
N ALA A 158 -14.52 4.60 -14.74
CA ALA A 158 -13.88 5.51 -13.82
C ALA A 158 -14.74 5.64 -12.54
N LEU A 159 -14.18 5.22 -11.40
CA LEU A 159 -14.84 5.38 -10.11
C LEU A 159 -14.98 6.87 -9.76
N PRO A 160 -16.11 7.31 -9.15
CA PRO A 160 -16.23 8.65 -8.58
C PRO A 160 -15.40 8.74 -7.29
N TRP A 161 -14.09 8.91 -7.44
CA TRP A 161 -13.12 8.78 -6.34
C TRP A 161 -12.89 10.07 -5.55
N LEU A 162 -13.29 11.24 -6.06
CA LEU A 162 -12.91 12.54 -5.51
C LEU A 162 -13.29 12.67 -4.03
N GLU A 163 -14.58 12.50 -3.71
CA GLU A 163 -15.10 12.63 -2.35
C GLU A 163 -14.47 11.60 -1.40
N ARG A 164 -14.20 10.39 -1.91
CA ARG A 164 -13.60 9.28 -1.16
C ARG A 164 -12.12 9.53 -0.84
N VAL A 165 -11.42 10.32 -1.66
CA VAL A 165 -10.01 10.69 -1.47
C VAL A 165 -9.82 11.85 -0.50
N LEU A 166 -10.79 12.78 -0.38
CA LEU A 166 -10.64 13.99 0.44
C LEU A 166 -10.10 13.72 1.86
N PRO A 167 -10.58 12.70 2.61
CA PRO A 167 -10.09 12.42 3.96
C PRO A 167 -8.62 11.99 4.04
N PHE A 168 -8.01 11.63 2.92
CA PHE A 168 -6.64 11.11 2.81
C PHE A 168 -5.64 12.16 2.30
N LEU A 169 -6.12 13.29 1.77
CA LEU A 169 -5.26 14.39 1.32
C LEU A 169 -4.41 14.91 2.49
N GLY A 170 -3.10 15.06 2.26
CA GLY A 170 -2.14 15.46 3.30
C GLY A 170 -1.75 14.36 4.29
N LYS A 171 -2.50 13.25 4.36
CA LYS A 171 -2.15 12.04 5.15
C LYS A 171 -1.36 11.01 4.35
N LEU A 172 -1.60 10.97 3.04
CA LEU A 172 -0.82 10.21 2.06
C LEU A 172 -0.16 11.16 1.07
N SER A 173 0.90 10.70 0.41
CA SER A 173 1.53 11.48 -0.66
C SER A 173 0.61 11.57 -1.88
N ASP A 174 0.65 12.72 -2.57
CA ASP A 174 -0.11 12.94 -3.81
C ASP A 174 0.18 11.83 -4.85
N LYS A 175 1.42 11.31 -4.86
CA LYS A 175 1.84 10.16 -5.68
C LYS A 175 1.08 8.88 -5.32
N MET A 176 1.05 8.51 -4.04
CA MET A 176 0.41 7.28 -3.60
C MET A 176 -1.10 7.30 -3.83
N ILE A 177 -1.75 8.44 -3.58
CA ILE A 177 -3.17 8.61 -3.88
C ILE A 177 -3.41 8.46 -5.39
N GLY A 178 -2.59 9.14 -6.21
CA GLY A 178 -2.69 9.08 -7.66
C GLY A 178 -2.52 7.65 -8.21
N GLU A 179 -1.55 6.91 -7.68
CA GLU A 179 -1.34 5.49 -8.03
C GLU A 179 -2.57 4.62 -7.72
N VAL A 180 -3.29 4.88 -6.63
CA VAL A 180 -4.47 4.10 -6.23
C VAL A 180 -5.69 4.45 -7.09
N VAL A 181 -5.92 5.74 -7.37
CA VAL A 181 -7.11 6.19 -8.12
C VAL A 181 -6.90 6.29 -9.63
N GLY A 182 -5.70 5.99 -10.12
CA GLY A 182 -5.37 6.12 -11.54
C GLY A 182 -5.24 7.57 -12.02
N ALA A 183 -4.94 8.52 -11.15
CA ALA A 183 -4.77 9.94 -11.48
C ALA A 183 -3.30 10.39 -11.36
N SER A 184 -2.92 11.44 -12.09
CA SER A 184 -1.56 11.97 -11.99
C SER A 184 -1.33 12.65 -10.62
N PRO A 185 -0.11 12.57 -10.04
CA PRO A 185 0.21 13.25 -8.78
C PRO A 185 -0.02 14.76 -8.85
N LYS A 186 0.15 15.37 -10.04
CA LYS A 186 -0.14 16.78 -10.31
C LYS A 186 -1.62 17.12 -10.10
N THR A 187 -2.52 16.25 -10.57
CA THR A 187 -3.98 16.39 -10.40
C THR A 187 -4.35 16.34 -8.93
N ILE A 188 -3.87 15.33 -8.21
CA ILE A 188 -4.09 15.20 -6.76
C ILE A 188 -3.56 16.42 -6.00
N GLY A 189 -2.35 16.88 -6.34
CA GLY A 189 -1.77 18.08 -5.75
C GLY A 189 -2.58 19.35 -6.05
N GLY A 190 -3.18 19.46 -7.24
CA GLY A 190 -4.10 20.54 -7.61
C GLY A 190 -5.34 20.57 -6.73
N ILE A 191 -6.00 19.42 -6.60
CA ILE A 191 -7.16 19.23 -5.71
C ILE A 191 -6.77 19.60 -4.28
N ARG A 192 -5.70 19.01 -3.73
CA ARG A 192 -5.22 19.30 -2.38
C ARG A 192 -5.01 20.79 -2.11
N ARG A 193 -4.41 21.51 -3.05
CA ARG A 193 -4.20 22.97 -2.94
C ARG A 193 -5.51 23.76 -2.98
N SER A 194 -6.47 23.36 -3.82
CA SER A 194 -7.79 24.02 -3.88
C SER A 194 -8.53 23.96 -2.54
N TYR A 195 -8.36 22.87 -1.78
CA TYR A 195 -8.89 22.71 -0.42
C TYR A 195 -7.97 23.26 0.68
N LYS A 196 -6.87 23.95 0.33
CA LYS A 196 -5.89 24.51 1.28
C LYS A 196 -5.27 23.47 2.23
N ILE A 197 -5.18 22.21 1.80
CA ILE A 197 -4.63 21.12 2.61
C ILE A 197 -3.08 21.07 2.45
N PRO A 198 -2.30 21.05 3.55
CA PRO A 198 -0.84 20.92 3.47
C PRO A 198 -0.38 19.63 2.80
N ALA A 199 0.79 19.67 2.17
CA ALA A 199 1.39 18.46 1.60
C ALA A 199 1.78 17.47 2.70
N PHE A 200 1.73 16.18 2.36
CA PHE A 200 2.18 15.10 3.25
C PHE A 200 3.65 15.29 3.66
N LYS A 201 3.91 15.24 4.98
CA LYS A 201 5.26 15.27 5.54
C LYS A 201 5.50 13.99 6.34
N LYS A 202 6.46 13.18 5.91
CA LYS A 202 6.82 11.92 6.59
C LYS A 202 7.26 12.15 8.04
N SER A 203 7.89 13.29 8.33
CA SER A 203 8.32 13.66 9.69
C SER A 203 7.17 14.07 10.62
N ALA A 204 6.00 14.42 10.07
CA ALA A 204 4.83 14.83 10.86
C ALA A 204 3.92 13.65 11.23
N VAL A 205 4.25 12.44 10.77
CA VAL A 205 3.51 11.23 11.09
C VAL A 205 3.76 10.88 12.56
N LYS A 206 2.75 11.07 13.41
CA LYS A 206 2.81 10.72 14.83
C LYS A 206 2.93 9.20 14.96
N VAL A 207 3.98 8.75 15.64
CA VAL A 207 4.16 7.37 16.05
C VAL A 207 3.85 7.33 17.53
N ASP A 208 2.68 6.78 17.87
CA ASP A 208 2.31 6.48 19.26
C ASP A 208 3.08 5.25 19.77
#